data_AF-A0A265Q631-F1
#
_entry.id   AF-A0A265Q631-F1
#
_cell.length_a   1.000
_cell.length_b   1.000
_cell.length_c   1.000
_cell.angle_alpha   90.00
_cell.angle_beta   90.00
_cell.angle_gamma   90.00
#
_symmetry.space_group_name_H-M   'P 1'
#
loop_
_entity.id
_entity.type
_entity.pdbx_description
1 polymer ?
#
loop_
_entity_poly.entity_id
_entity_poly.type
_entity_poly.pdbx_seq_one_letter_code
_entity_poly.pdbx_strand_id
1 'polypeptide(L)'
;MLAEKRAAIGTLAAGVAHEINNPMNNLGFYATDLLERLETEDINDLYDNNVIQNYLEIIKGQIDRCSAITQNLLRFSRESKVDITLVNVFKIIEDILKLMEHRLKKQNIDIVIDVALQSQ
;
A
#
# COMPACT_ATOMS: atom_id res chain seq x y z
N MET A 1 -18.52 -20.15 6.61
CA MET A 1 -18.01 -18.82 7.01
C MET A 1 -16.67 -18.83 7.75
N LEU A 2 -16.54 -19.27 9.02
CA LEU A 2 -15.24 -19.20 9.74
C LEU A 2 -14.17 -20.12 9.13
N ALA A 3 -14.54 -21.34 8.70
CA ALA A 3 -13.63 -22.28 8.04
C ALA A 3 -13.18 -21.79 6.66
N GLU A 4 -14.08 -21.19 5.87
CA GLU A 4 -13.75 -20.55 4.59
C GLU A 4 -12.87 -19.32 4.77
N LYS A 5 -13.12 -18.50 5.81
CA LYS A 5 -12.25 -17.36 6.16
C LYS A 5 -10.84 -17.83 6.52
N ARG A 6 -10.70 -18.91 7.30
CA ARG A 6 -9.40 -19.49 7.66
C ARG A 6 -8.68 -20.13 6.46
N ALA A 7 -9.42 -20.84 5.60
CA ALA A 7 -8.89 -21.40 4.36
C ALA A 7 -8.43 -20.28 3.40
N ALA A 8 -9.22 -19.22 3.25
CA ALA A 8 -8.86 -18.04 2.47
C ALA A 8 -7.63 -17.32 3.03
N ILE A 9 -7.49 -17.21 4.36
CA ILE A 9 -6.27 -16.70 5.01
C ILE A 9 -5.06 -17.57 4.66
N GLY A 10 -5.19 -18.91 4.66
CA GLY A 10 -4.11 -19.82 4.31
C GLY A 10 -3.65 -19.68 2.85
N THR A 11 -4.58 -19.58 1.90
CA THR A 11 -4.26 -19.35 0.49
C THR A 11 -3.67 -17.96 0.24
N LEU A 12 -4.20 -16.92 0.90
CA LEU A 12 -3.66 -15.56 0.83
C LEU A 12 -2.29 -15.44 1.49
N ALA A 13 -2.00 -16.19 2.56
CA ALA A 13 -0.72 -16.14 3.25
C ALA A 13 0.45 -16.58 2.34
N ALA A 14 0.24 -17.61 1.50
CA ALA A 14 1.24 -18.03 0.51
C ALA A 14 1.48 -16.95 -0.56
N GLY A 15 0.40 -16.32 -1.06
CA GLY A 15 0.49 -15.20 -2.01
C GLY A 15 1.18 -13.98 -1.40
N VAL A 16 0.85 -13.64 -0.16
CA VAL A 16 1.46 -12.53 0.59
C VAL A 16 2.93 -12.79 0.90
N ALA A 17 3.31 -14.02 1.26
CA ALA A 17 4.71 -14.37 1.44
C ALA A 17 5.51 -14.16 0.15
N HIS A 18 4.96 -14.60 -0.99
CA HIS A 18 5.58 -14.35 -2.29
C HIS A 18 5.67 -12.85 -2.62
N GLU A 19 4.60 -12.10 -2.35
CA GLU A 19 4.55 -10.66 -2.61
C GLU A 19 5.44 -9.84 -1.68
N ILE A 20 5.71 -10.29 -0.44
CA ILE A 20 6.71 -9.69 0.46
C ILE A 20 8.13 -10.06 0.04
N ASN A 21 8.35 -11.31 -0.40
CA ASN A 21 9.68 -11.75 -0.82
C ASN A 21 10.19 -10.95 -2.02
N ASN A 22 9.32 -10.50 -2.91
CA ASN A 22 9.70 -9.68 -4.06
C ASN A 22 10.38 -8.33 -3.69
N PRO A 23 9.75 -7.41 -2.95
CA PRO A 23 10.38 -6.18 -2.50
C PRO A 23 11.58 -6.45 -1.59
N MET A 24 11.57 -7.50 -0.77
CA MET A 24 12.71 -7.90 0.06
C MET A 24 13.94 -8.30 -0.77
N ASN A 25 13.75 -9.08 -1.83
CA ASN A 25 14.83 -9.46 -2.74
C ASN A 25 15.41 -8.23 -3.46
N ASN A 26 14.56 -7.31 -3.92
CA ASN A 26 15.01 -6.04 -4.50
C ASN A 26 15.80 -5.22 -3.48
N LEU A 27 15.34 -5.14 -2.24
CA LEU A 27 16.04 -4.49 -1.14
C LEU A 27 17.47 -5.02 -0.98
N GLY A 28 17.60 -6.35 -0.93
CA GLY A 28 18.90 -7.01 -0.86
C GLY A 28 19.77 -6.72 -2.07
N PHE A 29 19.21 -6.81 -3.28
CA PHE A 29 19.92 -6.48 -4.52
C PHE A 29 20.48 -5.06 -4.50
N TYR A 30 19.66 -4.04 -4.24
CA TYR A 30 20.11 -2.65 -4.23
C TYR A 30 21.11 -2.38 -3.10
N ALA A 31 20.94 -3.01 -1.94
CA ALA A 31 21.91 -2.87 -0.85
C ALA A 31 23.27 -3.48 -1.22
N THR A 32 23.28 -4.69 -1.79
CA THR A 32 24.51 -5.36 -2.23
C THR A 32 25.20 -4.59 -3.37
N ASP A 33 24.45 -4.15 -4.38
CA ASP A 33 25.00 -3.39 -5.50
C ASP A 33 25.56 -2.04 -5.03
N LEU A 34 24.90 -1.35 -4.08
CA LEU A 34 25.45 -0.11 -3.51
C LEU A 34 26.75 -0.37 -2.74
N LEU A 35 26.83 -1.46 -1.97
CA LEU A 35 28.05 -1.82 -1.24
C LEU A 35 29.20 -2.10 -2.21
N GLU A 36 28.97 -2.88 -3.28
CA GLU A 36 29.98 -3.17 -4.29
C GLU A 36 30.49 -1.89 -4.98
N ARG A 37 29.57 -0.97 -5.32
CA ARG A 37 29.94 0.33 -5.90
C ARG A 37 30.76 1.19 -4.95
N LEU A 38 30.41 1.22 -3.66
CA LEU A 38 31.17 1.95 -2.64
C LEU A 38 32.59 1.40 -2.44
N GLU A 39 32.83 0.12 -2.76
CA GLU A 39 34.15 -0.51 -2.71
C GLU A 39 34.97 -0.33 -4.00
N THR A 40 34.30 -0.15 -5.15
CA THR A 40 34.94 -0.23 -6.48
C THR A 40 34.98 1.10 -7.25
N GLU A 41 34.09 2.05 -6.94
CA GLU A 41 33.98 3.35 -7.60
C GLU A 41 34.50 4.50 -6.72
N ASP A 42 34.86 5.64 -7.32
CA ASP A 42 35.24 6.84 -6.55
C ASP A 42 34.02 7.40 -5.80
N ILE A 43 34.19 7.62 -4.50
CA ILE A 43 33.10 8.08 -3.65
C ILE A 43 32.56 9.46 -4.05
N ASN A 44 33.42 10.36 -4.55
CA ASN A 44 32.98 11.69 -4.99
C ASN A 44 32.12 11.59 -6.25
N ASP A 45 32.47 10.71 -7.19
CA ASP A 45 31.66 10.47 -8.39
C ASP A 45 30.28 9.90 -8.02
N LEU A 46 30.21 8.99 -7.04
CA LEU A 46 28.93 8.46 -6.54
C LEU A 46 28.06 9.54 -5.88
N TYR A 47 28.67 10.49 -5.16
CA TYR A 47 27.98 11.62 -4.56
C TYR A 47 27.51 12.64 -5.61
N ASP A 48 28.38 13.07 -6.51
CA ASP A 48 28.10 14.08 -7.52
C ASP A 48 26.98 13.64 -8.49
N ASN A 49 26.90 12.32 -8.75
CA ASN A 49 25.84 11.72 -9.57
C ASN A 49 24.60 11.27 -8.76
N ASN A 50 24.51 11.58 -7.47
CA ASN A 50 23.41 11.20 -6.57
C ASN A 50 23.11 9.68 -6.51
N VAL A 51 24.09 8.82 -6.80
CA VAL A 51 23.89 7.37 -6.85
C VAL A 51 23.45 6.85 -5.48
N ILE A 52 24.16 7.24 -4.42
CA ILE A 52 23.88 6.80 -3.05
C ILE A 52 22.46 7.18 -2.64
N GLN A 53 22.06 8.43 -2.89
CA GLN A 53 20.72 8.90 -2.52
C GLN A 53 19.63 8.15 -3.28
N ASN A 54 19.78 7.96 -4.60
CA ASN A 54 18.82 7.23 -5.41
C ASN A 54 18.63 5.79 -4.92
N TYR A 55 19.72 5.10 -4.58
CA TYR A 55 19.66 3.74 -4.06
C TYR A 55 18.94 3.67 -2.71
N LEU A 56 19.26 4.59 -1.79
CA LEU A 56 18.60 4.66 -0.49
C LEU A 56 17.10 4.97 -0.60
N GLU A 57 16.70 5.83 -1.55
CA GLU A 57 15.30 6.11 -1.83
C GLU A 57 14.55 4.88 -2.38
N ILE A 58 15.19 4.09 -3.27
CA ILE A 58 14.64 2.84 -3.77
C ILE A 58 14.46 1.82 -2.64
N ILE A 59 15.48 1.65 -1.81
CA ILE A 59 15.48 0.77 -0.62
C ILE A 59 14.33 1.17 0.31
N LYS A 60 14.23 2.46 0.67
CA LYS A 60 13.13 2.99 1.49
C LYS A 60 11.77 2.68 0.87
N GLY A 61 11.62 2.87 -0.44
CA GLY A 61 10.40 2.55 -1.16
C GLY A 61 10.00 1.06 -1.07
N GLN A 62 10.97 0.15 -1.07
CA GLN A 62 10.68 -1.28 -0.86
C GLN A 62 10.27 -1.60 0.58
N ILE A 63 10.88 -0.95 1.58
CA ILE A 63 10.47 -1.07 3.00
C ILE A 63 9.01 -0.61 3.18
N ASP A 64 8.66 0.51 2.57
CA ASP A 64 7.30 1.07 2.62
C ASP A 64 6.28 0.10 1.98
N ARG A 65 6.65 -0.58 0.88
CA ARG A 65 5.83 -1.62 0.25
C ARG A 65 5.64 -2.86 1.14
N CYS A 66 6.71 -3.39 1.73
CA CYS A 66 6.63 -4.51 2.69
C CYS A 66 5.68 -4.16 3.85
N SER A 67 5.80 -2.93 4.36
CA SER A 67 4.95 -2.43 5.44
C SER A 67 3.48 -2.36 5.02
N ALA A 68 3.17 -1.90 3.81
CA ALA A 68 1.80 -1.87 3.30
C ALA A 68 1.19 -3.27 3.16
N ILE A 69 1.95 -4.24 2.65
CA ILE A 69 1.48 -5.63 2.49
C ILE A 69 1.16 -6.25 3.85
N THR A 70 2.06 -6.09 4.83
CA THR A 70 1.85 -6.63 6.19
C THR A 70 0.67 -5.96 6.89
N GLN A 71 0.48 -4.64 6.75
CA GLN A 71 -0.68 -3.93 7.28
C GLN A 71 -1.99 -4.42 6.66
N ASN A 72 -2.03 -4.66 5.35
CA ASN A 72 -3.21 -5.19 4.67
C ASN A 72 -3.54 -6.61 5.17
N LEU A 73 -2.54 -7.47 5.35
CA LEU A 73 -2.73 -8.80 5.92
C LEU A 73 -3.25 -8.74 7.36
N LEU A 74 -2.68 -7.87 8.20
CA LEU A 74 -3.14 -7.67 9.58
C LEU A 74 -4.57 -7.15 9.64
N ARG A 75 -4.94 -6.20 8.78
CA ARG A 75 -6.30 -5.66 8.68
C ARG A 75 -7.30 -6.75 8.27
N PHE A 76 -6.92 -7.65 7.36
CA PHE A 76 -7.74 -8.77 6.94
C PHE A 76 -7.86 -9.87 8.00
N SER A 77 -6.77 -10.13 8.73
CA SER A 77 -6.69 -11.14 9.80
C SER A 77 -7.48 -10.73 11.05
N ARG A 78 -7.51 -9.44 11.40
CA ARG A 78 -8.29 -8.93 12.54
C ARG A 78 -9.77 -9.28 12.36
N GLU A 79 -10.31 -10.05 13.31
CA GLU A 79 -11.74 -10.10 13.54
C GLU A 79 -12.20 -8.71 13.97
N SER A 80 -12.71 -7.93 13.03
CA SER A 80 -13.46 -6.73 13.39
C SER A 80 -14.67 -7.22 14.17
N LYS A 81 -14.83 -6.81 15.43
CA LYS A 81 -16.15 -6.79 16.04
C LYS A 81 -16.99 -5.93 15.11
N VAL A 82 -17.88 -6.56 14.35
CA VAL A 82 -18.78 -5.86 13.45
C VAL A 82 -19.72 -5.10 14.36
N ASP A 83 -19.51 -3.79 14.46
CA ASP A 83 -20.40 -2.91 15.21
C ASP A 83 -21.53 -2.49 14.27
N ILE A 84 -22.61 -3.26 14.29
CA ILE A 84 -23.78 -3.00 13.47
C ILE A 84 -24.51 -1.81 14.09
N THR A 85 -24.37 -0.65 13.46
CA THR A 85 -25.00 0.59 13.89
C THR A 85 -25.76 1.22 12.73
N LEU A 86 -26.78 2.02 13.07
CA LEU A 86 -27.44 2.86 12.09
C LEU A 86 -26.45 3.92 11.61
N VAL A 87 -26.22 3.96 10.30
CA VAL A 87 -25.31 4.92 9.66
C VAL A 87 -26.04 5.71 8.59
N ASN A 88 -25.66 6.97 8.44
CA ASN A 88 -26.09 7.78 7.31
C ASN A 88 -25.17 7.48 6.11
N VAL A 89 -25.66 6.65 5.18
CA VAL A 89 -24.91 6.24 3.98
C VAL A 89 -24.54 7.44 3.12
N PHE A 90 -25.44 8.42 2.98
CA PHE A 90 -25.16 9.64 2.21
C PHE A 90 -23.96 10.40 2.80
N LYS A 91 -23.88 10.48 4.13
CA LYS A 91 -22.77 11.17 4.79
C LYS A 91 -21.43 10.48 4.54
N ILE A 92 -21.40 9.15 4.58
CA ILE A 92 -20.20 8.36 4.30
C ILE A 92 -19.74 8.60 2.86
N ILE A 93 -20.68 8.62 1.89
CA ILE A 93 -20.36 8.91 0.49
C ILE A 93 -19.76 10.31 0.34
N GLU A 94 -20.36 11.34 0.95
CA GLU A 94 -19.80 12.71 0.93
C GLU A 94 -18.36 12.76 1.47
N ASP A 95 -18.10 12.13 2.61
CA ASP A 95 -16.80 12.19 3.27
C ASP A 95 -15.72 11.50 2.42
N ILE A 96 -16.05 10.39 1.75
CA ILE A 96 -15.16 9.74 0.79
C ILE A 96 -14.88 10.64 -0.41
N LEU A 97 -15.90 11.30 -0.95
CA LEU A 97 -15.74 12.19 -2.10
C LEU A 97 -14.86 13.40 -1.79
N LYS A 98 -14.95 13.96 -0.58
CA LYS A 98 -14.03 15.02 -0.11
C LYS A 98 -12.59 14.55 -0.06
N LEU A 99 -12.34 13.34 0.43
CA LEU A 99 -10.98 12.76 0.45
C LEU A 99 -10.42 12.57 -0.96
N MET A 100 -11.28 12.31 -1.94
CA MET A 100 -10.90 12.08 -3.34
C MET A 100 -10.91 13.35 -4.19
N GLU A 101 -11.40 14.48 -3.66
CA GLU A 101 -11.69 15.71 -4.42
C GLU A 101 -10.50 16.18 -5.26
N HIS A 102 -9.30 16.24 -4.66
CA HIS A 102 -8.09 16.68 -5.35
C HIS A 102 -7.74 15.77 -6.54
N ARG A 103 -7.88 14.45 -6.37
CA ARG A 103 -7.59 13.47 -7.42
C ARG A 103 -8.62 13.55 -8.55
N LEU A 104 -9.90 13.68 -8.21
CA LEU A 104 -11.00 13.78 -9.17
C LEU A 104 -10.88 15.04 -10.03
N LYS A 105 -10.58 16.19 -9.40
CA LYS A 105 -10.29 17.45 -10.10
C LYS A 105 -9.09 17.34 -11.04
N LYS A 106 -7.98 16.74 -10.58
CA LYS A 106 -6.79 16.55 -11.42
C LYS A 106 -7.06 15.69 -12.66
N GLN A 107 -7.99 14.74 -12.56
CA GLN A 107 -8.36 13.84 -13.66
C GLN A 107 -9.58 14.33 -14.45
N ASN A 108 -10.12 15.50 -14.12
CA ASN A 108 -11.29 16.09 -14.78
C ASN A 108 -12.51 15.15 -14.79
N ILE A 109 -12.75 14.49 -13.64
CA ILE A 109 -13.84 13.54 -13.45
C ILE A 109 -14.96 14.20 -12.64
N ASP A 110 -16.15 14.24 -13.23
CA ASP A 110 -17.38 14.65 -12.54
C ASP A 110 -18.10 13.43 -11.96
N ILE A 111 -18.61 13.56 -10.73
CA ILE A 111 -19.37 12.52 -10.04
C ILE A 111 -20.80 13.00 -9.82
N VAL A 112 -21.75 12.18 -10.26
CA VAL A 112 -23.19 12.39 -10.03
C VAL A 112 -23.67 11.36 -9.02
N ILE A 113 -24.30 11.84 -7.95
CA ILE A 113 -24.94 10.99 -6.94
C ILE A 113 -26.45 11.04 -7.17
N ASP A 114 -27.02 9.92 -7.58
CA ASP A 114 -28.46 9.74 -7.66
C ASP A 114 -28.93 8.85 -6.50
N VAL A 115 -29.80 9.40 -5.65
CA VAL A 115 -30.32 8.71 -4.46
C VAL A 115 -31.83 8.83 -4.47
N ALA A 116 -32.51 7.70 -4.58
CA ALA A 116 -33.95 7.62 -4.35
C ALA A 116 -34.24 7.80 -2.86
N LEU A 117 -34.70 8.98 -2.46
CA LEU A 117 -35.21 9.22 -1.11
C LEU A 117 -36.52 8.44 -0.95
N GLN A 118 -36.50 7.37 -0.15
CA GLN A 118 -37.75 6.78 0.33
C GLN A 118 -38.36 7.77 1.33
N SER A 119 -39.49 8.38 0.94
CA SER A 119 -40.33 9.19 1.81
C SER A 119 -40.81 8.32 2.98
N GLN A 120 -40.50 8.72 4.21
CA GLN A 120 -41.24 8.31 5.41
C GLN A 120 -42.34 9.31 5.69
#